data_AF-A0A1Q7LF59-F1
#
_entry.id   AF-A0A1Q7LF59-F1
#
_cell.length_a   1.000
_cell.length_b   1.000
_cell.length_c   1.000
_cell.angle_alpha   90.00
_cell.angle_beta   90.00
_cell.angle_gamma   90.00
#
_symmetry.space_group_name_H-M   'P 1'
#
loop_
_entity.id
_entity.type
_entity.pdbx_description
1 polymer ?
#
loop_
_entity_poly.entity_id
_entity_poly.type
_entity_poly.pdbx_seq_one_letter_code
_entity_poly.pdbx_strand_id
1 'polypeptide(L)'
;MVLSCGGDRSRSPTCGLALLVGPRMIQQQLTILPFVLTDAPRGLSASLPAIVAGTSHQGEVTVAYEGPRLALTYQGPSFPPFPTDSAVYGVLVVDDSTQRAQGVLIYESVRPPPSFPQLGTVRGGGGGTDKTIPLYGVRVDWPSVSNSRCPLLGPPAQAPR
;
A
#
# COMPACT_ATOMS: atom_id res chain seq x y z
N MET A 1 -33.99 -11.38 -13.61
CA MET A 1 -32.85 -11.00 -14.47
C MET A 1 -32.45 -9.57 -14.13
N VAL A 2 -31.31 -9.37 -13.48
CA VAL A 2 -30.73 -8.02 -13.30
C VAL A 2 -29.48 -7.97 -14.17
N LEU A 3 -29.61 -7.33 -15.33
CA LEU A 3 -28.48 -6.96 -16.18
C LEU A 3 -27.70 -5.86 -15.46
N SER A 4 -26.67 -6.26 -14.70
CA SER A 4 -25.67 -5.32 -14.20
C SER A 4 -24.75 -4.94 -15.35
N CYS A 5 -25.01 -3.79 -15.97
CA CYS A 5 -24.03 -3.04 -16.76
C CYS A 5 -22.88 -2.58 -15.83
N GLY A 6 -22.02 -3.53 -15.44
CA GLY A 6 -20.76 -3.27 -14.74
C GLY A 6 -19.67 -2.95 -15.75
N GLY A 7 -19.81 -1.84 -16.48
CA GLY A 7 -18.69 -1.31 -17.25
C GLY A 7 -17.53 -1.04 -16.28
N ASP A 8 -16.35 -1.51 -16.65
CA ASP A 8 -15.08 -1.47 -15.92
C ASP A 8 -14.81 -0.06 -15.35
N ARG A 9 -15.34 0.25 -14.14
CA ARG A 9 -15.28 1.60 -13.52
C ARG A 9 -13.85 2.03 -13.24
N SER A 10 -12.95 1.05 -13.13
CA SER A 10 -11.50 1.18 -13.02
C SER A 10 -10.86 1.86 -14.23
N ARG A 11 -11.54 1.96 -15.38
CA ARG A 11 -11.03 2.57 -16.62
C ARG A 11 -11.61 3.96 -16.93
N SER A 12 -12.33 4.59 -16.00
CA SER A 12 -12.77 5.98 -16.20
C SER A 12 -11.61 6.96 -16.00
N PRO A 13 -11.55 8.09 -16.75
CA PRO A 13 -10.53 9.11 -16.55
C PRO A 13 -10.48 9.62 -15.09
N THR A 14 -11.65 9.69 -14.45
CA THR A 14 -11.79 10.11 -13.05
C THR A 14 -11.12 9.13 -12.09
N CYS A 15 -11.30 7.81 -12.27
CA CYS A 15 -10.63 6.84 -11.43
C CYS A 15 -9.11 6.76 -11.71
N GLY A 16 -8.69 6.96 -12.97
CA GLY A 16 -7.28 7.09 -13.31
C GLY A 16 -6.59 8.26 -12.58
N LEU A 17 -7.24 9.42 -12.53
CA LEU A 17 -6.74 10.57 -11.76
C LEU A 17 -6.71 10.29 -10.25
N ALA A 18 -7.73 9.64 -9.71
CA ALA A 18 -7.76 9.27 -8.28
C ALA A 18 -6.57 8.37 -7.89
N LEU A 19 -6.20 7.42 -8.75
CA LEU A 19 -5.05 6.53 -8.56
C LEU A 19 -3.69 7.26 -8.62
N LEU A 20 -3.64 8.48 -9.15
CA LEU A 20 -2.44 9.33 -9.14
C LEU A 20 -2.42 10.27 -7.93
N VAL A 21 -3.55 10.90 -7.63
CA VAL A 21 -3.64 11.92 -6.57
C VAL A 21 -3.55 11.30 -5.18
N GLY A 22 -4.28 10.21 -4.93
CA GLY A 22 -4.33 9.55 -3.62
C GLY A 22 -2.94 9.15 -3.10
N PRO A 23 -2.14 8.37 -3.86
CA PRO A 23 -0.78 8.02 -3.45
C PRO A 23 0.11 9.25 -3.24
N ARG A 24 -0.02 10.30 -4.05
CA ARG A 24 0.80 11.50 -3.85
C ARG A 24 0.45 12.24 -2.56
N MET A 25 -0.83 12.34 -2.21
CA MET A 25 -1.26 12.91 -0.93
C MET A 25 -0.73 12.09 0.26
N ILE A 26 -0.81 10.76 0.18
CA ILE A 26 -0.29 9.86 1.21
C ILE A 26 1.24 9.97 1.33
N GLN A 27 1.94 10.05 0.19
CA GLN A 27 3.38 10.25 0.15
C GLN A 27 3.79 11.59 0.77
N GLN A 28 3.03 12.67 0.52
CA GLN A 28 3.25 13.97 1.16
C GLN A 28 3.04 13.89 2.67
N GLN A 29 2.03 13.15 3.14
CA GLN A 29 1.76 12.97 4.57
C GLN A 29 2.96 12.35 5.31
N LEU A 30 3.72 11.49 4.63
CA LEU A 30 4.94 10.90 5.18
C LEU A 30 5.97 11.99 5.54
N THR A 31 5.95 13.17 4.94
CA THR A 31 6.89 14.26 5.30
C THR A 31 6.52 15.00 6.60
N ILE A 32 5.37 14.68 7.20
CA ILE A 32 4.83 15.36 8.37
C ILE A 32 4.91 14.41 9.57
N LEU A 33 5.93 14.60 10.42
CA LEU A 33 6.31 13.65 11.49
C LEU A 33 5.17 13.15 12.40
N PRO A 34 4.21 14.00 12.85
CA PRO A 34 3.10 13.52 13.68
C PRO A 34 2.21 12.45 13.05
N PHE A 35 2.19 12.35 11.71
CA PHE A 35 1.40 11.35 11.00
C PHE A 35 2.20 10.07 10.71
N VAL A 36 3.51 10.06 10.91
CA VAL A 36 4.34 8.89 10.69
C VAL A 36 4.14 7.90 11.83
N LEU A 37 3.92 6.62 11.48
CA LEU A 37 3.79 5.55 12.46
C LEU A 37 5.18 5.17 12.99
N THR A 38 5.33 5.12 14.31
CA THR A 38 6.54 4.64 14.98
C THR A 38 6.55 3.14 15.18
N ASP A 39 5.36 2.55 15.31
CA ASP A 39 5.16 1.13 15.61
C ASP A 39 4.12 0.52 14.68
N ALA A 40 4.27 -0.78 14.41
CA ALA A 40 3.31 -1.52 13.62
C ALA A 40 1.96 -1.61 14.36
N PRO A 41 0.83 -1.28 13.71
CA PRO A 41 -0.49 -1.47 14.31
C PRO A 41 -0.71 -2.94 14.65
N ARG A 42 -1.32 -3.20 15.80
CA ARG A 42 -1.68 -4.58 16.21
C ARG A 42 -2.96 -5.02 15.52
N GLY A 43 -3.13 -6.33 15.35
CA GLY A 43 -4.38 -6.90 14.82
C GLY A 43 -4.63 -6.59 13.34
N LEU A 44 -3.56 -6.46 12.56
CA LEU A 44 -3.67 -6.42 11.09
C LEU A 44 -4.32 -7.71 10.58
N SER A 45 -5.09 -7.59 9.50
CA SER A 45 -5.59 -8.74 8.75
C SER A 45 -4.43 -9.58 8.19
N ALA A 46 -4.66 -10.87 7.99
CA ALA A 46 -3.66 -11.80 7.45
C ALA A 46 -3.18 -11.43 6.04
N SER A 47 -4.03 -10.74 5.28
CA SER A 47 -3.67 -10.10 4.02
C SER A 47 -4.21 -8.67 3.97
N LEU A 48 -3.51 -7.80 3.25
CA LEU A 48 -3.91 -6.43 2.98
C LEU A 48 -3.84 -6.15 1.48
N PRO A 49 -4.72 -5.31 0.94
CA PRO A 49 -4.60 -4.87 -0.44
C PRO A 49 -3.31 -4.06 -0.62
N ALA A 50 -2.67 -4.19 -1.77
CA ALA A 50 -1.46 -3.45 -2.09
C ALA A 50 -1.46 -2.96 -3.54
N ILE A 51 -0.87 -1.79 -3.79
CA ILE A 51 -0.71 -1.27 -5.15
C ILE A 51 0.62 -0.53 -5.28
N VAL A 52 1.23 -0.65 -6.45
CA VAL A 52 2.44 0.11 -6.80
C VAL A 52 2.01 1.46 -7.38
N ALA A 53 2.50 2.55 -6.80
CA ALA A 53 2.09 3.89 -7.19
C ALA A 53 2.39 4.15 -8.67
N GLY A 54 1.42 4.70 -9.39
CA GLY A 54 1.51 4.90 -10.85
C GLY A 54 1.06 3.69 -11.68
N THR A 55 0.64 2.59 -11.05
CA THR A 55 0.05 1.43 -11.72
C THR A 55 -1.46 1.36 -11.48
N SER A 56 -2.18 0.63 -12.34
CA SER A 56 -3.60 0.31 -12.17
C SER A 56 -3.84 -1.12 -11.70
N HIS A 57 -2.79 -1.92 -11.53
CA HIS A 57 -2.88 -3.32 -11.14
C HIS A 57 -2.70 -3.45 -9.63
N GLN A 58 -3.78 -3.84 -8.97
CA GLN A 58 -3.76 -4.13 -7.55
C GLN A 58 -3.21 -5.54 -7.31
N GLY A 59 -2.35 -5.67 -6.31
CA GLY A 59 -1.95 -6.92 -5.70
C GLY A 59 -2.40 -6.99 -4.24
N GLU A 60 -1.75 -7.84 -3.50
CA GLU A 60 -1.94 -7.98 -2.06
C GLU A 60 -0.61 -8.20 -1.36
N VAL A 61 -0.61 -8.04 -0.03
CA VAL A 61 0.51 -8.45 0.81
C VAL A 61 0.00 -9.43 1.85
N THR A 62 0.66 -10.58 1.98
CA THR A 62 0.51 -11.43 3.17
C THR A 62 1.22 -10.76 4.33
N VAL A 63 0.57 -10.69 5.49
CA VAL A 63 1.11 -10.08 6.69
C VAL A 63 1.71 -11.16 7.59
N ALA A 64 3.00 -11.06 7.84
CA ALA A 64 3.70 -11.80 8.88
C ALA A 64 4.48 -10.85 9.79
N TYR A 65 5.05 -11.40 10.87
CA TYR A 65 5.82 -10.66 11.86
C TYR A 65 7.18 -11.33 12.05
N GLU A 66 8.21 -10.49 12.16
CA GLU A 66 9.57 -10.87 12.56
C GLU A 66 9.90 -10.10 13.85
N GLY A 67 9.58 -10.72 15.00
CA GLY A 67 9.57 -10.03 16.28
C GLY A 67 8.54 -8.88 16.30
N PRO A 68 8.91 -7.64 16.66
CA PRO A 68 8.00 -6.49 16.67
C PRO A 68 7.79 -5.86 15.27
N ARG A 69 8.50 -6.33 14.24
CA ARG A 69 8.49 -5.74 12.89
C ARG A 69 7.60 -6.52 11.94
N LEU A 70 7.05 -5.83 10.96
CA LEU A 70 6.27 -6.44 9.88
C LEU A 70 7.20 -7.11 8.85
N ALA A 71 6.84 -8.31 8.43
CA ALA A 71 7.44 -9.02 7.31
C ALA A 71 6.32 -9.29 6.30
N LEU A 72 6.17 -8.40 5.33
CA LEU A 72 5.12 -8.48 4.33
C LEU A 72 5.62 -9.22 3.08
N THR A 73 4.76 -9.99 2.43
CA THR A 73 5.08 -10.64 1.15
C THR A 73 4.09 -10.19 0.09
N TYR A 74 4.56 -9.43 -0.90
CA TYR A 74 3.76 -8.92 -2.00
C TYR A 74 3.43 -10.03 -3.02
N GLN A 75 2.16 -10.12 -3.36
CA GLN A 75 1.60 -11.03 -4.35
C GLN A 75 0.90 -10.20 -5.42
N GLY A 76 1.52 -10.10 -6.59
CA GLY A 76 0.98 -9.35 -7.72
C GLY A 76 1.99 -9.15 -8.83
N PRO A 77 1.55 -8.73 -10.03
CA PRO A 77 2.42 -8.63 -11.20
C PRO A 77 3.30 -7.36 -11.19
N SER A 78 2.94 -6.36 -10.39
CA SER A 78 3.51 -5.00 -10.50
C SER A 78 4.65 -4.70 -9.54
N PHE A 79 5.18 -5.69 -8.80
CA PHE A 79 6.32 -5.43 -7.92
C PHE A 79 7.51 -4.91 -8.74
N PRO A 80 8.22 -3.85 -8.30
CA PRO A 80 9.35 -3.32 -9.05
C PRO A 80 10.38 -4.41 -9.37
N PRO A 81 10.85 -4.54 -10.62
CA PRO A 81 11.74 -5.63 -11.03
C PRO A 81 13.17 -5.48 -10.50
N PHE A 82 13.61 -4.23 -10.28
CA PHE A 82 14.96 -3.90 -9.82
C PHE A 82 14.92 -2.94 -8.62
N PRO A 83 14.31 -3.33 -7.50
CA PRO A 83 14.22 -2.46 -6.35
C PRO A 83 15.60 -2.28 -5.73
N THR A 84 16.00 -1.02 -5.53
CA THR A 84 17.14 -0.69 -4.69
C THR A 84 16.65 -0.13 -3.38
N ASP A 85 17.46 -0.28 -2.34
CA ASP A 85 17.13 0.24 -1.03
C ASP A 85 16.82 1.76 -1.09
N SER A 86 17.60 2.55 -1.83
CA SER A 86 17.42 4.00 -1.89
C SER A 86 16.28 4.49 -2.78
N ALA A 87 15.72 3.65 -3.66
CA ALA A 87 14.75 4.08 -4.68
C ALA A 87 13.39 3.38 -4.60
N VAL A 88 13.23 2.38 -3.73
CA VAL A 88 11.95 1.69 -3.55
C VAL A 88 11.63 1.48 -2.07
N TYR A 89 10.40 1.78 -1.67
CA TYR A 89 9.90 1.55 -0.32
C TYR A 89 8.39 1.31 -0.30
N GLY A 90 7.93 0.59 0.72
CA GLY A 90 6.52 0.40 1.04
C GLY A 90 6.05 1.40 2.10
N VAL A 91 4.76 1.71 2.07
CA VAL A 91 4.06 2.51 3.08
C VAL A 91 2.77 1.81 3.48
N LEU A 92 2.68 1.41 4.74
CA LEU A 92 1.43 0.97 5.38
C LEU A 92 0.56 2.21 5.65
N VAL A 93 -0.65 2.20 5.11
CA VAL A 93 -1.61 3.29 5.27
C VAL A 93 -2.62 2.90 6.34
N VAL A 94 -2.75 3.72 7.38
CA VAL A 94 -3.73 3.56 8.45
C VAL A 94 -4.69 4.73 8.42
N ASP A 95 -5.97 4.44 8.46
CA ASP A 95 -7.01 5.45 8.64
C ASP A 95 -6.99 5.95 10.08
N ASP A 96 -6.79 7.25 10.26
CA ASP A 96 -6.68 7.87 11.57
C ASP A 96 -8.01 7.83 12.35
N SER A 97 -9.14 7.84 11.65
CA SER A 97 -10.46 7.83 12.29
C SER A 97 -10.81 6.45 12.87
N THR A 98 -10.49 5.38 12.15
CA THR A 98 -10.84 3.99 12.54
C THR A 98 -9.67 3.21 13.13
N GLN A 99 -8.45 3.74 13.06
CA GLN A 99 -7.21 3.04 13.41
C GLN A 99 -7.04 1.72 12.64
N ARG A 100 -7.65 1.59 11.46
CA ARG A 100 -7.58 0.39 10.61
C ARG A 100 -6.55 0.58 9.50
N ALA A 101 -5.75 -0.46 9.26
CA ALA A 101 -4.90 -0.53 8.08
C ALA A 101 -5.77 -0.64 6.83
N GLN A 102 -5.58 0.29 5.91
CA GLN A 102 -6.28 0.34 4.63
C GLN A 102 -5.53 -0.49 3.58
N GLY A 103 -4.20 -0.53 3.66
CA GLY A 103 -3.35 -1.41 2.87
C GLY A 103 -1.96 -0.83 2.66
N VAL A 104 -1.26 -1.29 1.62
CA VAL A 104 0.15 -0.94 1.38
C VAL A 104 0.34 -0.29 0.01
N LEU A 105 1.05 0.84 -0.01
CA LEU A 105 1.50 1.50 -1.23
C LEU A 105 2.99 1.26 -1.42
N ILE A 106 3.40 0.85 -2.61
CA ILE A 106 4.82 0.73 -2.98
C ILE A 106 5.19 1.92 -3.86
N TYR A 107 6.23 2.65 -3.49
CA TYR A 107 6.73 3.79 -4.25
C TYR A 107 8.08 3.48 -4.87
N GLU A 108 8.23 3.80 -6.15
CA GLU A 108 9.51 3.90 -6.85
C GLU A 108 9.95 5.37 -6.84
N SER A 109 10.57 5.78 -5.73
CA SER A 109 11.04 7.15 -5.52
C SER A 109 12.12 7.18 -4.42
N VAL A 110 12.76 8.34 -4.24
CA VAL A 110 13.76 8.52 -3.18
C VAL A 110 13.18 8.12 -1.83
N ARG A 111 13.85 7.18 -1.15
CA ARG A 111 13.50 6.69 0.18
C ARG A 111 13.42 7.85 1.19
N PRO A 112 12.49 7.80 2.17
CA PRO A 112 12.54 8.66 3.34
C PRO A 112 13.92 8.63 4.03
N PRO A 113 14.31 9.72 4.73
CA PRO A 113 15.57 9.76 5.49
C PRO A 113 15.72 8.57 6.45
N PRO A 114 16.95 8.08 6.73
CA PRO A 114 17.18 6.94 7.62
C PRO A 114 16.66 7.12 9.05
N SER A 115 16.40 8.35 9.49
CA SER A 115 15.79 8.65 10.79
C SER A 115 14.31 8.30 10.87
N PHE A 116 13.67 7.96 9.75
CA PHE A 116 12.26 7.58 9.72
C PHE A 116 12.04 6.22 10.38
N PRO A 117 11.01 6.07 11.23
CA PRO A 117 10.69 4.80 11.85
C PRO A 117 10.33 3.75 10.79
N GLN A 118 11.16 2.72 10.67
CA GLN A 118 10.90 1.59 9.81
C GLN A 118 10.05 0.57 10.57
N LEU A 119 8.86 0.28 10.05
CA LEU A 119 7.93 -0.69 10.62
C LEU A 119 8.29 -2.13 10.29
N GLY A 120 9.04 -2.35 9.21
CA GLY A 120 9.35 -3.68 8.74
C GLY A 120 9.88 -3.72 7.32
N THR A 121 9.54 -4.77 6.59
CA THR A 121 9.94 -4.98 5.20
C THR A 121 8.80 -5.52 4.35
N VAL A 122 8.90 -5.29 3.04
CA VAL A 122 8.08 -5.95 2.02
C VAL A 122 9.00 -6.77 1.14
N ARG A 123 8.72 -8.07 1.03
CA ARG A 123 9.37 -9.00 0.12
C ARG A 123 8.52 -9.16 -1.13
N GLY A 124 9.15 -9.14 -2.29
CA GLY A 124 8.48 -9.38 -3.56
C GLY A 124 9.48 -9.57 -4.68
N GLY A 125 9.01 -10.01 -5.85
CA GLY A 125 9.86 -10.21 -7.01
C GLY A 125 9.26 -11.22 -7.98
N GLY A 126 9.45 -10.97 -9.27
CA GLY A 126 9.20 -11.94 -10.33
C GLY A 126 10.52 -12.35 -10.96
N GLY A 127 10.73 -13.65 -11.21
CA GLY A 127 11.92 -14.15 -11.92
C GLY A 127 13.00 -14.81 -11.06
N GLY A 128 12.64 -15.39 -9.90
CA GLY A 128 13.48 -16.40 -9.22
C GLY A 128 14.37 -15.92 -8.07
N THR A 129 14.35 -14.63 -7.70
CA THR A 129 14.91 -14.16 -6.41
C THR A 129 14.01 -13.13 -5.76
N ASP A 130 13.60 -13.39 -4.52
CA ASP A 130 12.86 -12.42 -3.72
C ASP A 130 13.74 -11.22 -3.37
N LYS A 131 13.20 -10.03 -3.53
CA LYS A 131 13.82 -8.76 -3.15
C LYS A 131 13.09 -8.18 -1.95
N THR A 132 13.82 -7.49 -1.09
CA THR A 132 13.28 -6.91 0.13
C THR A 132 13.41 -5.39 0.08
N ILE A 133 12.34 -4.67 0.39
CA ILE A 133 12.30 -3.21 0.50
C ILE A 133 11.81 -2.82 1.90
N PRO A 134 12.17 -1.63 2.43
CA PRO A 134 11.71 -1.19 3.74
C PRO A 134 10.23 -0.86 3.72
N LEU A 135 9.56 -1.03 4.85
CA LEU A 135 8.19 -0.62 5.08
C LEU A 135 8.15 0.49 6.12
N TYR A 136 7.55 1.62 5.74
CA TYR A 136 7.19 2.71 6.64
C TYR A 136 5.68 2.70 6.88
N GLY A 137 5.17 3.59 7.72
CA GLY A 137 3.73 3.73 7.88
C GLY A 137 3.30 5.16 8.15
N VAL A 138 2.06 5.45 7.77
CA VAL A 138 1.48 6.78 7.91
C VAL A 138 0.00 6.71 8.27
N ARG A 139 -0.44 7.69 9.05
CA ARG A 139 -1.83 7.97 9.40
C ARG A 139 -2.40 8.99 8.44
N VAL A 140 -3.56 8.69 7.88
CA VAL A 140 -4.27 9.59 6.97
C VAL A 140 -5.74 9.65 7.34
N ASP A 141 -6.39 10.77 7.05
CA ASP A 141 -7.83 10.81 6.94
C ASP A 141 -8.23 10.08 5.65
N TRP A 142 -8.63 8.82 5.75
CA TRP A 142 -8.82 7.97 4.56
C TRP A 142 -9.82 8.52 3.54
N PRO A 143 -10.98 9.08 3.93
CA PRO A 143 -11.89 9.77 3.01
C PRO A 143 -11.26 10.92 2.21
N SER A 144 -10.20 11.55 2.70
CA SER A 144 -9.50 12.64 1.99
C SER A 144 -8.58 12.14 0.87
N VAL A 145 -8.11 10.89 0.93
CA VAL A 145 -7.14 10.31 -0.02
C VAL A 145 -7.73 9.19 -0.89
N SER A 146 -8.94 8.71 -0.58
CA SER A 146 -9.62 7.63 -1.29
C SER A 146 -11.09 7.96 -1.53
N ASN A 147 -11.57 7.74 -2.76
CA ASN A 147 -12.95 8.03 -3.15
C ASN A 147 -13.77 6.73 -3.19
N SER A 148 -14.95 6.70 -2.58
CA SER A 148 -15.80 5.49 -2.58
C SER A 148 -16.23 5.03 -3.98
N ARG A 149 -16.25 5.92 -4.99
CA ARG A 149 -16.53 5.59 -6.39
C ARG A 149 -15.30 5.09 -7.15
N CYS A 150 -14.11 5.48 -6.70
CA CYS A 150 -12.81 5.13 -7.27
C CYS A 150 -11.86 4.82 -6.11
N PRO A 151 -12.05 3.69 -5.41
CA PRO A 151 -11.27 3.38 -4.22
C PRO A 151 -9.80 3.20 -4.60
N LEU A 152 -8.91 3.82 -3.82
CA LEU A 152 -7.47 3.72 -4.08
C LEU A 152 -6.97 2.27 -3.91
N LEU A 153 -7.51 1.60 -2.91
CA LEU A 153 -7.28 0.19 -2.62
C LEU A 153 -8.64 -0.50 -2.67
N GLY A 154 -8.75 -1.53 -3.49
CA GLY A 154 -9.90 -2.42 -3.51
C GLY A 154 -10.02 -3.19 -2.18
N PRO A 155 -11.11 -3.94 -2.01
CA PRO A 155 -11.31 -4.75 -0.80
C PRO A 155 -10.12 -5.69 -0.57
N PRO A 156 -9.78 -6.01 0.69
CA PRO A 156 -8.80 -7.04 0.97
C PRO A 156 -9.20 -8.33 0.23
N ALA A 157 -8.22 -9.00 -0.39
CA ALA A 157 -8.48 -10.27 -1.05
C ALA A 157 -9.08 -11.25 -0.04
N GLN A 158 -10.14 -11.95 -0.43
CA GLN A 158 -10.75 -12.95 0.42
C GLN A 158 -9.69 -14.02 0.73
N ALA A 159 -9.47 -14.29 2.02
CA ALA A 159 -8.59 -15.38 2.42
C ALA A 159 -9.01 -16.68 1.70
N PRO A 160 -8.06 -17.50 1.20
CA PRO A 160 -8.41 -18.82 0.69
C PRO A 160 -9.14 -19.58 1.80
N ARG A 161 -10.31 -20.15 1.47
CA ARG A 161 -11.03 -21.05 2.37
C ARG A 161 -10.31 -22.38 2.50
#